data_AF-A0A7Z0TKD4-F1
#
_entry.id   AF-A0A7Z0TKD4-F1
#
_cell.length_a   1.000
_cell.length_b   1.000
_cell.length_c   1.000
_cell.angle_alpha   90.00
_cell.angle_beta   90.00
_cell.angle_gamma   90.00
#
_symmetry.space_group_name_H-M   'P 1'
#
loop_
_entity.id
_entity.type
_entity.pdbx_description
1 polymer ?
#
loop_
_entity_poly.entity_id
_entity_poly.type
_entity_poly.pdbx_seq_one_letter_code
_entity_poly.pdbx_strand_id
1 'polypeptide(L)'
;DFPQQLAELLRFLDDDFPDGHPYARIHAVPGPVQATSPGGVQSSHRPPVWLLGSSGFSARLAGALGLPFAFAHHFSAQNTVPALDLYRESFRPSAVLDEPYALIGVAALAADEEAEARRQVRAAALNMLRLRSGRPGLVPTPEEAEAYPWTEAESLFVESWNENVVHGTGQQVREGLDALQKRTGADELMLTANAHGPEVRVRSYELIADAYGLPGASS
;
A
#
# COMPACT_ATOMS: atom_id res chain seq x y z
N ASP A 1 23.96 2.30 0.31
CA ASP A 1 23.12 2.22 -0.90
C ASP A 1 21.99 1.22 -0.63
N PHE A 2 20.79 1.43 -1.17
CA PHE A 2 19.59 0.64 -0.83
C PHE A 2 19.71 -0.86 -1.17
N PRO A 3 20.23 -1.27 -2.35
CA PRO A 3 20.43 -2.69 -2.66
C PRO A 3 21.33 -3.42 -1.67
N GLN A 4 22.36 -2.74 -1.15
CA GLN A 4 23.25 -3.31 -0.15
C GLN A 4 22.53 -3.52 1.19
N GLN A 5 21.73 -2.55 1.63
CA GLN A 5 20.92 -2.67 2.84
C GLN A 5 19.86 -3.78 2.72
N LEU A 6 19.23 -3.92 1.54
CA LEU A 6 18.29 -4.99 1.27
C LEU A 6 18.98 -6.36 1.30
N ALA A 7 20.14 -6.50 0.65
CA ALA A 7 20.91 -7.74 0.67
C ALA A 7 21.32 -8.13 2.11
N GLU A 8 21.76 -7.15 2.90
CA GLU A 8 22.11 -7.37 4.31
C GLU A 8 20.89 -7.77 5.15
N LEU A 9 19.73 -7.13 4.97
CA LEU A 9 18.48 -7.51 5.61
C LEU A 9 18.07 -8.95 5.27
N LEU A 10 18.15 -9.34 3.99
CA LEU A 10 17.83 -10.70 3.58
C LEU A 10 18.75 -11.70 4.28
N ARG A 11 20.05 -11.41 4.37
CA ARG A 11 20.98 -12.27 5.11
C ARG A 11 20.68 -12.40 6.59
N PHE A 12 20.26 -11.31 7.24
CA PHE A 12 19.81 -11.37 8.64
C PHE A 12 18.61 -12.29 8.80
N LEU A 13 17.66 -12.24 7.87
CA LEU A 13 16.44 -13.03 7.94
C LEU A 13 16.65 -14.49 7.52
N ASP A 14 17.58 -14.75 6.60
CA ASP A 14 17.95 -16.09 6.12
C ASP A 14 19.01 -16.76 7.01
N ASP A 15 19.61 -16.02 7.94
CA ASP A 15 20.67 -16.46 8.86
C ASP A 15 21.89 -17.06 8.14
N ASP A 16 22.29 -16.44 7.02
CA ASP A 16 23.25 -17.01 6.04
C ASP A 16 24.52 -16.16 5.83
N PHE A 17 24.87 -15.30 6.79
CA PHE A 17 26.11 -14.52 6.70
C PHE A 17 27.34 -15.44 6.57
N PRO A 18 28.31 -15.11 5.70
CA PRO A 18 29.53 -15.90 5.54
C PRO A 18 30.36 -15.98 6.83
N ASP A 19 31.10 -17.08 6.99
CA ASP A 19 32.05 -17.24 8.08
C ASP A 19 33.04 -16.07 8.14
N GLY A 20 33.28 -15.55 9.35
CA GLY A 20 34.15 -14.40 9.60
C GLY A 20 33.51 -13.04 9.28
N HIS A 21 32.28 -12.98 8.77
CA HIS A 21 31.55 -11.72 8.64
C HIS A 21 31.27 -11.10 10.03
N PRO A 22 31.41 -9.78 10.21
CA PRO A 22 31.17 -9.13 11.51
C PRO A 22 29.78 -9.40 12.12
N TYR A 23 28.79 -9.68 11.27
CA TYR A 23 27.40 -9.95 11.67
C TYR A 23 27.04 -11.44 11.75
N ALA A 24 27.97 -12.37 11.52
CA ALA A 24 27.69 -13.81 11.51
C ALA A 24 27.20 -14.39 12.86
N ARG A 25 27.28 -13.63 13.95
CA ARG A 25 26.78 -14.02 15.29
C ARG A 25 25.55 -13.20 15.73
N ILE A 26 25.01 -12.38 14.84
CA ILE A 26 23.84 -11.56 15.11
C ILE A 26 22.67 -12.18 14.35
N HIS A 27 21.65 -12.60 15.09
CA HIS A 27 20.51 -13.31 14.52
C HIS A 27 19.25 -12.44 14.58
N ALA A 28 18.47 -12.44 13.49
CA ALA A 28 17.17 -11.80 13.47
C ALA A 28 16.15 -12.56 14.33
N VAL A 29 15.29 -11.81 15.01
CA VAL A 29 14.15 -12.35 15.77
C VAL A 29 12.90 -11.54 15.41
N PRO A 30 11.85 -12.17 14.83
CA PRO A 30 11.73 -13.59 14.52
C PRO A 30 12.63 -14.03 13.35
N GLY A 31 13.14 -15.27 13.40
CA GLY A 31 14.06 -15.81 12.39
C GLY A 31 14.43 -17.27 12.63
N PRO A 32 15.16 -17.90 11.69
CA PRO A 32 15.46 -19.34 11.71
C PRO A 32 16.10 -19.85 13.00
N VAL A 33 16.91 -19.01 13.67
CA VAL A 33 17.57 -19.35 14.94
C VAL A 33 16.58 -19.73 16.05
N GLN A 34 15.35 -19.17 16.04
CA GLN A 34 14.35 -19.47 17.08
C GLN A 34 13.91 -20.94 17.06
N ALA A 35 13.92 -21.59 15.89
CA ALA A 35 13.62 -23.01 15.78
C ALA A 35 14.66 -23.87 16.53
N THR A 36 15.88 -23.38 16.70
CA THR A 36 16.96 -24.10 17.40
C THR A 36 16.96 -23.90 18.92
N SER A 37 16.17 -22.96 19.43
CA SER A 37 16.14 -22.63 20.86
C SER A 37 15.06 -23.45 21.61
N PRO A 38 15.36 -24.02 22.80
CA PRO A 38 14.35 -24.69 23.62
C PRO A 38 13.19 -23.75 23.96
N GLY A 39 11.96 -24.11 23.55
CA GLY A 39 10.77 -23.28 23.74
C GLY A 39 10.60 -22.12 22.74
N GLY A 40 11.48 -22.01 21.74
CA GLY A 40 11.34 -21.05 20.64
C GLY A 40 10.28 -21.44 19.63
N VAL A 41 9.78 -20.47 18.87
CA VAL A 41 8.81 -20.70 17.78
C VAL A 41 9.46 -21.61 16.74
N GLN A 42 8.89 -22.79 16.55
CA GLN A 42 9.38 -23.82 15.63
C GLN A 42 8.94 -23.52 14.19
N SER A 43 9.33 -22.35 13.68
CA SER A 43 9.20 -22.00 12.26
C SER A 43 10.58 -21.99 11.63
N SER A 44 10.78 -22.83 10.61
CA SER A 44 11.96 -22.77 9.74
C SER A 44 11.93 -21.58 8.78
N HIS A 45 10.81 -20.85 8.73
CA HIS A 45 10.59 -19.77 7.77
C HIS A 45 10.69 -18.40 8.45
N ARG A 46 11.42 -17.50 7.80
CA ARG A 46 11.41 -16.06 8.09
C ARG A 46 10.09 -15.42 7.64
N PRO A 47 9.77 -14.21 8.15
CA PRO A 47 8.67 -13.42 7.62
C PRO A 47 8.79 -13.22 6.09
N PRO A 48 7.67 -13.21 5.34
CA PRO A 48 7.65 -12.84 3.94
C PRO A 48 8.21 -11.42 3.76
N VAL A 49 9.08 -11.23 2.77
CA VAL A 49 9.65 -9.92 2.45
C VAL A 49 8.97 -9.39 1.20
N TRP A 50 8.43 -8.18 1.32
CA TRP A 50 7.83 -7.43 0.23
C TRP A 50 8.68 -6.21 -0.08
N LEU A 51 8.90 -5.95 -1.36
CA LEU A 51 9.55 -4.71 -1.78
C LEU A 51 8.48 -3.68 -2.11
N LEU A 52 8.33 -2.67 -1.24
CA LEU A 52 7.43 -1.55 -1.47
C LEU A 52 8.16 -0.45 -2.25
N GLY A 53 7.52 0.09 -3.28
CA GLY A 53 8.11 1.11 -4.13
C GLY A 53 7.11 2.08 -4.75
N SER A 54 7.64 3.23 -5.19
CA SER A 54 6.91 4.25 -5.95
C SER A 54 7.66 4.67 -7.22
N SER A 55 8.66 3.88 -7.64
CA SER A 55 9.53 4.16 -8.79
C SER A 55 9.84 2.90 -9.60
N GLY A 56 10.31 3.10 -10.84
CA GLY A 56 10.77 2.01 -11.70
C GLY A 56 12.03 1.31 -11.16
N PHE A 57 12.87 1.99 -10.38
CA PHE A 57 14.05 1.36 -9.76
C PHE A 57 13.63 0.23 -8.80
N SER A 58 12.69 0.51 -7.89
CA SER A 58 12.16 -0.48 -6.96
C SER A 58 11.48 -1.64 -7.69
N ALA A 59 10.70 -1.36 -8.75
CA ALA A 59 10.04 -2.39 -9.54
C ALA A 59 11.06 -3.35 -10.19
N ARG A 60 12.10 -2.80 -10.83
CA ARG A 60 13.16 -3.60 -11.46
C ARG A 60 13.94 -4.43 -10.44
N LEU A 61 14.23 -3.86 -9.27
CA LEU A 61 14.94 -4.57 -8.21
C LEU A 61 14.11 -5.72 -7.65
N ALA A 62 12.82 -5.53 -7.40
CA ALA A 62 11.92 -6.59 -6.95
C ALA A 62 11.84 -7.74 -7.97
N GLY A 63 11.71 -7.41 -9.26
CA GLY A 63 11.68 -8.40 -10.33
C GLY A 63 12.99 -9.17 -10.42
N ALA A 64 14.13 -8.48 -10.42
CA ALA A 64 15.45 -9.11 -10.50
C ALA A 64 15.76 -10.06 -9.32
N LEU A 65 15.18 -9.80 -8.14
CA LEU A 65 15.30 -10.63 -6.94
C LEU A 65 14.19 -11.69 -6.81
N GLY A 66 13.19 -11.67 -7.68
CA GLY A 66 12.02 -12.57 -7.60
C GLY A 66 11.23 -12.40 -6.30
N LEU A 67 11.07 -11.16 -5.83
CA LEU A 67 10.31 -10.83 -4.61
C LEU A 67 8.90 -10.34 -4.96
N PRO A 68 7.92 -10.50 -4.05
CA PRO A 68 6.64 -9.81 -4.13
C PRO A 68 6.84 -8.29 -4.19
N PHE A 69 6.10 -7.62 -5.09
CA PHE A 69 6.21 -6.17 -5.28
C PHE A 69 4.94 -5.45 -4.87
N ALA A 70 5.07 -4.42 -4.04
CA ALA A 70 3.98 -3.53 -3.67
C ALA A 70 4.22 -2.14 -4.26
N PHE A 71 3.27 -1.61 -5.05
CA PHE A 71 3.38 -0.26 -5.63
C PHE A 71 2.43 0.74 -4.96
N ALA A 72 2.94 1.92 -4.62
CA ALA A 72 2.16 3.00 -4.01
C ALA A 72 1.28 3.76 -5.03
N HIS A 73 0.21 3.12 -5.53
CA HIS A 73 -0.72 3.72 -6.49
C HIS A 73 -1.33 5.03 -5.98
N HIS A 74 -1.77 5.07 -4.72
CA HIS A 74 -2.32 6.27 -4.07
C HIS A 74 -1.37 7.48 -4.06
N PHE A 75 -0.07 7.28 -4.26
CA PHE A 75 0.92 8.36 -4.31
C PHE A 75 1.36 8.70 -5.75
N SER A 76 1.42 7.70 -6.63
CA SER A 76 2.02 7.81 -7.97
C SER A 76 1.20 7.07 -9.02
N ALA A 77 -0.11 7.33 -9.07
CA ALA A 77 -1.07 6.57 -9.88
C ALA A 77 -0.66 6.47 -11.36
N GLN A 78 -0.20 7.58 -11.95
CA GLN A 78 0.24 7.65 -13.35
C GLN A 78 1.40 6.70 -13.68
N ASN A 79 2.21 6.33 -12.69
CA ASN A 79 3.37 5.45 -12.85
C ASN A 79 3.06 3.98 -12.53
N THR A 80 1.83 3.64 -12.17
CA THR A 80 1.48 2.28 -11.71
C THR A 80 1.67 1.24 -12.81
N VAL A 81 1.05 1.44 -13.97
CA VAL A 81 1.15 0.48 -15.09
C VAL A 81 2.61 0.33 -15.56
N PRO A 82 3.35 1.40 -15.87
CA PRO A 82 4.76 1.27 -16.24
C PRO A 82 5.64 0.57 -15.19
N ALA A 83 5.39 0.80 -13.89
CA ALA A 83 6.13 0.14 -12.83
C ALA A 83 5.81 -1.35 -12.73
N LEU A 84 4.55 -1.75 -12.85
CA LEU A 84 4.16 -3.15 -12.82
C LEU A 84 4.65 -3.90 -14.07
N ASP A 85 4.62 -3.27 -15.24
CA ASP A 85 5.17 -3.85 -16.47
C ASP A 85 6.67 -4.09 -16.32
N LEU A 86 7.41 -3.10 -15.81
CA LEU A 86 8.84 -3.23 -15.55
C LEU A 86 9.15 -4.33 -14.51
N TYR A 87 8.31 -4.47 -13.47
CA TYR A 87 8.43 -5.56 -12.50
C TYR A 87 8.29 -6.92 -13.18
N ARG A 88 7.23 -7.12 -13.99
CA ARG A 88 6.98 -8.37 -14.71
C ARG A 88 8.06 -8.68 -15.74
N GLU A 89 8.49 -7.68 -16.51
CA GLU A 89 9.56 -7.83 -17.52
C GLU A 89 10.92 -8.20 -16.91
N SER A 90 11.23 -7.68 -15.72
CA SER A 90 12.50 -7.93 -15.04
C SER A 90 12.46 -9.16 -14.12
N PHE A 91 11.29 -9.80 -13.98
CA PHE A 91 11.08 -10.87 -13.03
C PHE A 91 11.95 -12.09 -13.32
N ARG A 92 12.58 -12.61 -12.27
CA ARG A 92 13.29 -13.88 -12.26
C ARG A 92 12.73 -14.75 -11.14
N PRO A 93 12.28 -15.99 -11.43
CA PRO A 93 11.88 -16.93 -10.40
C PRO A 93 12.96 -17.07 -9.32
N SER A 94 12.53 -17.19 -8.06
CA SER A 94 13.41 -17.29 -6.89
C SER A 94 12.90 -18.36 -5.93
N ALA A 95 13.59 -18.58 -4.81
CA ALA A 95 13.07 -19.44 -3.74
C ALA A 95 11.79 -18.90 -3.08
N VAL A 96 11.41 -17.64 -3.35
CA VAL A 96 10.23 -16.98 -2.78
C VAL A 96 9.01 -17.07 -3.72
N LEU A 97 9.20 -16.88 -5.04
CA LEU A 97 8.13 -16.85 -6.03
C LEU A 97 8.54 -17.53 -7.33
N ASP A 98 7.64 -18.36 -7.88
CA ASP A 98 7.78 -18.97 -9.21
C ASP A 98 7.30 -18.04 -10.34
N GLU A 99 6.37 -17.13 -10.04
CA GLU A 99 5.79 -16.16 -10.97
C GLU A 99 5.63 -14.77 -10.30
N PRO A 100 5.54 -13.67 -11.08
CA PRO A 100 5.40 -12.33 -10.51
C PRO A 100 4.13 -12.21 -9.65
N TYR A 101 4.25 -11.63 -8.45
CA TYR A 101 3.10 -11.30 -7.60
C TYR A 101 3.16 -9.81 -7.23
N ALA A 102 2.15 -9.06 -7.69
CA ALA A 102 2.07 -7.62 -7.56
C ALA A 102 0.85 -7.16 -6.75
N LEU A 103 1.12 -6.36 -5.73
CA LEU A 103 0.13 -5.64 -4.94
C LEU A 103 0.18 -4.15 -5.27
N ILE A 104 -0.95 -3.47 -5.27
CA ILE A 104 -0.97 -2.00 -5.31
C ILE A 104 -1.72 -1.40 -4.13
N GLY A 105 -1.14 -0.38 -3.51
CA GLY A 105 -1.77 0.37 -2.42
C GLY A 105 -2.68 1.46 -2.99
N VAL A 106 -4.00 1.32 -2.81
CA VAL A 106 -5.04 2.16 -3.40
C VAL A 106 -5.71 3.03 -2.33
N ALA A 107 -5.98 4.29 -2.64
CA ALA A 107 -6.82 5.12 -1.80
C ALA A 107 -8.28 4.87 -2.20
N ALA A 108 -9.09 4.38 -1.26
CA ALA A 108 -10.50 4.12 -1.51
C ALA A 108 -11.36 4.57 -0.32
N LEU A 109 -12.51 5.17 -0.60
CA LEU A 109 -13.44 5.62 0.43
C LEU A 109 -14.89 5.44 -0.03
N ALA A 110 -15.60 4.52 0.63
CA ALA A 110 -17.03 4.34 0.47
C ALA A 110 -17.80 5.05 1.59
N ALA A 111 -18.95 5.64 1.23
CA ALA A 111 -19.95 6.11 2.19
C ALA A 111 -21.34 5.61 1.76
N ASP A 112 -22.33 5.72 2.64
CA ASP A 112 -23.71 5.32 2.31
C ASP A 112 -24.27 6.14 1.13
N GLU A 113 -23.82 7.40 1.00
CA GLU A 113 -24.19 8.31 -0.08
C GLU A 113 -22.96 8.86 -0.80
N GLU A 114 -23.04 9.01 -2.11
CA GLU A 114 -21.94 9.55 -2.93
C GLU A 114 -21.51 10.96 -2.47
N ALA A 115 -22.49 11.79 -2.09
CA ALA A 115 -22.23 13.14 -1.62
C ALA A 115 -21.35 13.15 -0.36
N GLU A 116 -21.58 12.23 0.57
CA GLU A 116 -20.77 12.14 1.79
C GLU A 116 -19.36 11.62 1.50
N ALA A 117 -19.21 10.65 0.60
CA ALA A 117 -17.89 10.20 0.15
C ALA A 117 -17.07 11.37 -0.44
N ARG A 118 -17.69 12.21 -1.27
CA ARG A 118 -17.05 13.42 -1.84
C ARG A 118 -16.63 14.42 -0.77
N ARG A 119 -17.46 14.65 0.24
CA ARG A 119 -17.14 15.52 1.38
C ARG A 119 -15.92 15.00 2.16
N GLN A 120 -15.88 13.71 2.45
CA GLN A 120 -14.79 13.07 3.18
C GLN A 120 -13.47 13.11 2.42
N VAL A 121 -13.45 12.77 1.12
CA VAL A 121 -12.21 12.85 0.34
C VAL A 121 -11.74 14.29 0.14
N ARG A 122 -12.64 15.28 0.07
CA ARG A 122 -12.29 16.71 0.07
C ARG A 122 -11.58 17.12 1.36
N ALA A 123 -12.04 16.63 2.51
CA ALA A 123 -11.36 16.87 3.79
C ALA A 123 -9.97 16.22 3.83
N ALA A 124 -9.85 14.98 3.37
CA ALA A 124 -8.56 14.30 3.25
C ALA A 124 -7.60 15.03 2.30
N ALA A 125 -8.10 15.56 1.18
CA ALA A 125 -7.32 16.34 0.23
C ALA A 125 -6.85 17.68 0.81
N LEU A 126 -7.67 18.35 1.64
CA LEU A 126 -7.24 19.53 2.39
C LEU A 126 -6.08 19.20 3.34
N ASN A 127 -6.13 18.05 4.01
CA ASN A 127 -5.00 17.60 4.83
C ASN A 127 -3.72 17.42 4.00
N MET A 128 -3.85 16.83 2.81
CA MET A 128 -2.73 16.63 1.90
C MET A 128 -2.16 17.94 1.34
N LEU A 129 -3.01 18.90 1.02
CA LEU A 129 -2.59 20.25 0.65
C LEU A 129 -1.83 20.92 1.79
N ARG A 130 -2.37 20.87 3.01
CA ARG A 130 -1.73 21.41 4.22
C ARG A 130 -0.35 20.80 4.44
N LEU A 131 -0.23 19.47 4.36
CA LEU A 131 1.04 18.75 4.44
C LEU A 131 2.04 19.23 3.39
N ARG A 132 1.64 19.30 2.11
CA ARG A 132 2.54 19.76 1.02
C ARG A 132 2.93 21.23 1.13
N SER A 133 2.08 22.05 1.77
CA SER A 133 2.37 23.45 2.07
C SER A 133 3.17 23.68 3.35
N GLY A 134 3.67 22.61 4.00
CA GLY A 134 4.48 22.71 5.22
C GLY A 134 3.68 23.01 6.50
N ARG A 135 2.36 22.76 6.49
CA ARG A 135 1.46 22.97 7.63
C ARG A 135 0.79 21.66 8.07
N PRO A 136 1.55 20.62 8.46
CA PRO A 136 0.97 19.34 8.83
C PRO A 136 0.01 19.50 10.02
N GLY A 137 -1.04 18.68 10.06
CA GLY A 137 -2.04 18.70 11.11
C GLY A 137 -2.91 17.45 11.10
N LEU A 138 -3.95 17.46 11.92
CA LEU A 138 -4.99 16.43 11.88
C LEU A 138 -5.78 16.53 10.58
N VAL A 139 -6.36 15.41 10.16
CA VAL A 139 -7.34 15.41 9.06
C VAL A 139 -8.48 16.35 9.47
N PRO A 140 -8.83 17.38 8.67
CA PRO A 140 -9.90 18.31 9.01
C PRO A 140 -11.27 17.64 8.92
N THR A 141 -12.28 18.25 9.50
CA THR A 141 -13.67 17.81 9.28
C THR A 141 -14.11 18.13 7.84
N PRO A 142 -15.14 17.44 7.32
CA PRO A 142 -15.81 17.88 6.11
C PRO A 142 -16.26 19.34 6.12
N GLU A 143 -16.83 19.83 7.23
CA GLU A 143 -17.31 21.20 7.38
C GLU A 143 -16.16 22.22 7.32
N GLU A 144 -15.01 21.89 7.92
CA GLU A 144 -13.81 22.72 7.82
C GLU A 144 -13.30 22.81 6.37
N ALA A 145 -13.40 21.72 5.60
CA ALA A 145 -12.99 21.69 4.20
C ALA A 145 -13.97 22.43 3.27
N GLU A 146 -15.26 22.43 3.61
CA GLU A 146 -16.30 23.20 2.92
C GLU A 146 -16.16 24.71 3.18
N ALA A 147 -15.83 25.09 4.42
CA ALA A 147 -15.60 26.49 4.80
C ALA A 147 -14.22 27.02 4.38
N TYR A 148 -13.30 26.15 3.92
CA TYR A 148 -11.95 26.56 3.55
C TYR A 148 -11.97 27.51 2.33
N PRO A 149 -11.30 28.67 2.39
CA PRO A 149 -11.27 29.64 1.30
C PRO A 149 -10.28 29.20 0.21
N TRP A 150 -10.71 28.24 -0.61
CA TRP A 150 -9.90 27.68 -1.69
C TRP A 150 -9.49 28.73 -2.72
N THR A 151 -8.20 28.82 -3.01
CA THR A 151 -7.74 29.45 -4.25
C THR A 151 -8.01 28.52 -5.45
N GLU A 152 -7.99 29.06 -6.66
CA GLU A 152 -8.15 28.27 -7.89
C GLU A 152 -7.08 27.18 -8.00
N ALA A 153 -5.82 27.51 -7.71
CA ALA A 153 -4.71 26.56 -7.75
C ALA A 153 -4.87 25.43 -6.71
N GLU A 154 -5.34 25.74 -5.50
CA GLU A 154 -5.60 24.72 -4.48
C GLU A 154 -6.81 23.83 -4.84
N SER A 155 -7.85 24.41 -5.47
CA SER A 155 -9.00 23.65 -5.96
C SER A 155 -8.59 22.64 -7.02
N LEU A 156 -7.81 23.06 -8.02
CA LEU A 156 -7.27 22.18 -9.06
C LEU A 156 -6.37 21.09 -8.48
N PHE A 157 -5.56 21.42 -7.47
CA PHE A 157 -4.76 20.42 -6.76
C PHE A 157 -5.63 19.36 -6.07
N VAL A 158 -6.68 19.77 -5.37
CA VAL A 158 -7.60 18.85 -4.68
C VAL A 158 -8.37 17.97 -5.65
N GLU A 159 -8.84 18.55 -6.77
CA GLU A 159 -9.51 17.80 -7.83
C GLU A 159 -8.57 16.72 -8.39
N SER A 160 -7.35 17.10 -8.79
CA SER A 160 -6.35 16.16 -9.29
C SER A 160 -5.93 15.11 -8.24
N TRP A 161 -5.87 15.49 -6.96
CA TRP A 161 -5.61 14.54 -5.88
C TRP A 161 -6.73 13.50 -5.76
N ASN A 162 -7.99 13.96 -5.77
CA ASN A 162 -9.17 13.11 -5.61
C ASN A 162 -9.42 12.20 -6.82
N GLU A 163 -8.94 12.54 -8.01
CA GLU A 163 -8.92 11.62 -9.16
C GLU A 163 -8.13 10.33 -8.90
N ASN A 164 -7.19 10.35 -7.94
CA ASN A 164 -6.41 9.17 -7.53
C ASN A 164 -7.07 8.38 -6.39
N VAL A 165 -8.26 8.80 -5.94
CA VAL A 165 -9.02 8.14 -4.87
C VAL A 165 -10.28 7.53 -5.47
N VAL A 166 -10.45 6.22 -5.32
CA VAL A 166 -11.70 5.54 -5.72
C VAL A 166 -12.75 5.81 -4.63
N HIS A 167 -13.77 6.61 -4.92
CA HIS A 167 -14.74 7.02 -3.91
C HIS A 167 -16.17 7.07 -4.42
N GLY A 168 -17.14 6.89 -3.51
CA GLY A 168 -18.56 6.88 -3.81
C GLY A 168 -19.34 6.00 -2.84
N THR A 169 -20.43 5.40 -3.32
CA THR A 169 -21.10 4.29 -2.62
C THR A 169 -20.27 3.00 -2.67
N GLY A 170 -20.57 2.02 -1.82
CA GLY A 170 -19.88 0.71 -1.84
C GLY A 170 -19.84 0.07 -3.24
N GLN A 171 -20.94 0.14 -3.98
CA GLN A 171 -21.03 -0.39 -5.34
C GLN A 171 -20.16 0.40 -6.33
N GLN A 172 -20.17 1.74 -6.28
CA GLN A 172 -19.31 2.58 -7.13
C GLN A 172 -17.83 2.34 -6.84
N VAL A 173 -17.47 2.16 -5.56
CA VAL A 173 -16.09 1.87 -5.18
C VAL A 173 -15.66 0.50 -5.70
N ARG A 174 -16.50 -0.53 -5.55
CA ARG A 174 -16.24 -1.85 -6.14
C ARG A 174 -16.00 -1.75 -7.65
N GLU A 175 -16.87 -1.08 -8.39
CA GLU A 175 -16.72 -0.93 -9.84
C GLU A 175 -15.43 -0.21 -10.22
N GLY A 176 -15.06 0.83 -9.47
CA GLY A 176 -13.79 1.54 -9.66
C GLY A 176 -12.56 0.69 -9.35
N LEU A 177 -12.61 -0.12 -8.28
CA LEU A 177 -11.54 -1.04 -7.90
C LEU A 177 -11.40 -2.18 -8.93
N ASP A 178 -12.50 -2.76 -9.41
CA ASP A 178 -12.50 -3.78 -10.46
C ASP A 178 -11.91 -3.24 -11.77
N ALA A 179 -12.28 -2.01 -12.16
CA ALA A 179 -11.71 -1.34 -13.32
C ALA A 179 -10.21 -1.06 -13.14
N LEU A 180 -9.79 -0.66 -11.94
CA LEU A 180 -8.38 -0.43 -11.61
C LEU A 180 -7.58 -1.73 -11.68
N GLN A 181 -8.06 -2.81 -11.04
CA GLN A 181 -7.44 -4.14 -11.07
C GLN A 181 -7.28 -4.63 -12.51
N LYS A 182 -8.34 -4.53 -13.32
CA LYS A 182 -8.30 -4.95 -14.73
C LYS A 182 -7.27 -4.18 -15.54
N ARG A 183 -7.13 -2.87 -15.29
CA ARG A 183 -6.17 -2.00 -16.00
C ARG A 183 -4.72 -2.27 -15.59
N THR A 184 -4.47 -2.58 -14.32
CA THR A 184 -3.11 -2.75 -13.77
C THR A 184 -2.64 -4.20 -13.81
N GLY A 185 -3.57 -5.17 -13.86
CA GLY A 185 -3.31 -6.59 -13.69
C GLY A 185 -2.73 -6.92 -12.32
N ALA A 186 -2.96 -6.09 -11.29
CA ALA A 186 -2.48 -6.37 -9.95
C ALA A 186 -3.19 -7.61 -9.38
N ASP A 187 -2.45 -8.43 -8.66
CA ASP A 187 -2.94 -9.64 -7.99
C ASP A 187 -3.72 -9.29 -6.73
N GLU A 188 -3.34 -8.20 -6.07
CA GLU A 188 -3.97 -7.71 -4.84
C GLU A 188 -4.09 -6.18 -4.80
N LEU A 189 -5.20 -5.68 -4.23
CA LEU A 189 -5.40 -4.27 -3.91
C LEU A 189 -5.38 -4.09 -2.40
N MET A 190 -4.39 -3.35 -1.88
CA MET A 190 -4.35 -2.96 -0.47
C MET A 190 -5.02 -1.60 -0.30
N LEU A 191 -6.15 -1.57 0.39
CA LEU A 191 -6.94 -0.35 0.55
C LEU A 191 -6.42 0.52 1.69
N THR A 192 -6.41 1.82 1.44
CA THR A 192 -6.18 2.86 2.43
C THR A 192 -7.35 3.84 2.37
N ALA A 193 -7.91 4.17 3.53
CA ALA A 193 -9.00 5.14 3.64
C ALA A 193 -8.56 6.30 4.53
N ASN A 194 -8.44 7.49 3.94
CA ASN A 194 -8.19 8.73 4.70
C ASN A 194 -9.51 9.47 4.88
N ALA A 195 -9.93 9.63 6.13
CA ALA A 195 -11.14 10.33 6.54
C ALA A 195 -10.92 10.98 7.92
N HIS A 196 -11.75 11.95 8.28
CA HIS A 196 -11.62 12.69 9.55
C HIS A 196 -11.70 11.76 10.78
N GLY A 197 -12.61 10.78 10.75
CA GLY A 197 -12.90 9.92 11.89
C GLY A 197 -12.64 8.43 11.63
N PRO A 198 -12.27 7.65 12.67
CA PRO A 198 -12.12 6.19 12.57
C PRO A 198 -13.41 5.48 12.15
N GLU A 199 -14.56 5.94 12.62
CA GLU A 199 -15.89 5.38 12.30
C GLU A 199 -16.18 5.41 10.80
N VAL A 200 -15.82 6.51 10.11
CA VAL A 200 -15.97 6.63 8.66
C VAL A 200 -15.09 5.61 7.94
N ARG A 201 -13.86 5.39 8.41
CA ARG A 201 -12.95 4.40 7.81
C ARG A 201 -13.48 2.98 7.98
N VAL A 202 -13.95 2.63 9.18
CA VAL A 202 -14.54 1.31 9.45
C VAL A 202 -15.76 1.10 8.57
N ARG A 203 -16.70 2.06 8.55
CA ARG A 203 -17.90 1.99 7.70
C ARG A 203 -17.56 1.87 6.22
N SER A 204 -16.55 2.60 5.75
CA SER A 204 -16.05 2.48 4.37
C SER A 204 -15.59 1.07 4.05
N TYR A 205 -14.81 0.43 4.94
CA TYR A 205 -14.37 -0.94 4.71
C TYR A 205 -15.52 -1.94 4.76
N GLU A 206 -16.49 -1.77 5.65
CA GLU A 206 -17.72 -2.59 5.69
C GLU A 206 -18.49 -2.48 4.37
N LEU A 207 -18.74 -1.26 3.88
CA LEU A 207 -19.47 -1.05 2.62
C LEU A 207 -18.76 -1.67 1.41
N ILE A 208 -17.43 -1.60 1.37
CA ILE A 208 -16.63 -2.22 0.31
C ILE A 208 -16.70 -3.75 0.44
N ALA A 209 -16.54 -4.29 1.66
CA ALA A 209 -16.62 -5.72 1.92
C ALA A 209 -18.00 -6.29 1.55
N ASP A 210 -19.08 -5.61 1.93
CA ASP A 210 -20.47 -5.96 1.59
C ASP A 210 -20.68 -5.95 0.07
N ALA A 211 -20.15 -4.94 -0.65
CA ALA A 211 -20.25 -4.87 -2.10
C ALA A 211 -19.54 -6.02 -2.82
N TYR A 212 -18.48 -6.56 -2.23
CA TYR A 212 -17.79 -7.77 -2.70
C TYR A 212 -18.39 -9.08 -2.17
N GLY A 213 -19.37 -9.02 -1.27
CA GLY A 213 -19.92 -10.20 -0.60
C GLY A 213 -18.88 -10.95 0.22
N LEU A 214 -17.89 -10.24 0.77
CA LEU A 214 -16.90 -10.85 1.65
C LEU A 214 -17.61 -11.35 2.92
N PRO A 215 -17.18 -12.48 3.49
CA PRO A 215 -17.75 -12.96 4.73
C PRO A 215 -17.61 -11.86 5.78
N GLY A 216 -18.73 -11.39 6.31
CA GLY A 216 -18.72 -10.47 7.43
C GLY A 216 -17.94 -11.09 8.59
N ALA A 217 -17.37 -10.25 9.44
CA ALA A 217 -16.86 -10.68 10.75
C ALA A 217 -18.04 -11.10 11.64
N SER A 218 -18.74 -12.17 11.27
CA SER A 218 -19.76 -12.80 12.08
C SER A 218 -19.05 -13.66 13.11
N SER A 219 -18.96 -13.08 14.31
CA SER A 219 -18.85 -13.66 15.67
C SER A 219 -18.09 -14.97 15.87
#